data_AF-A0A933F8X2-F1
#
_entry.id   AF-A0A933F8X2-F1
#
_cell.length_a   1.000
_cell.length_b   1.000
_cell.length_c   1.000
_cell.angle_alpha   90.00
_cell.angle_beta   90.00
_cell.angle_gamma   90.00
#
_symmetry.space_group_name_H-M   'P 1'
#
loop_
_entity.id
_entity.type
_entity.pdbx_description
1 polymer ?
#
loop_
_entity_poly.entity_id
_entity_poly.type
_entity_poly.pdbx_seq_one_letter_code
_entity_poly.pdbx_strand_id
1 'polypeptide(L)'
;MTTAIVLVLALVLTAFGLYRMNRIEAETRALQEKIKGFDEAVKKTPYRLRRKLNRLLLLENGRGPFPTVTFAKSGKSARVFFPWETIFAIAQEEGMGLTGTCEGNGDCGLCAIKIVSGEEHLSPTSREEEDLMKKLELPPGARLSCQSRATGDIVVDFIQ
;
A
#
# COMPACT_ATOMS: atom_id res chain seq x y z
N MET A 1 0.29 -39.72 -54.09
CA MET A 1 -0.90 -39.75 -53.19
C MET A 1 -0.54 -39.39 -51.75
N THR A 2 0.56 -39.91 -51.19
CA THR A 2 1.01 -39.60 -49.81
C THR A 2 1.40 -38.14 -49.58
N THR A 3 2.12 -37.51 -50.51
CA THR A 3 2.54 -36.10 -50.41
C THR A 3 1.36 -35.12 -50.36
N ALA A 4 0.31 -35.36 -51.14
CA ALA A 4 -0.89 -34.54 -51.15
C ALA A 4 -1.67 -34.63 -49.82
N ILE A 5 -1.77 -35.83 -49.23
CA ILE A 5 -2.44 -36.04 -47.94
C ILE A 5 -1.68 -35.33 -46.82
N VAL A 6 -0.34 -35.41 -46.80
CA VAL A 6 0.50 -34.73 -45.81
C VAL A 6 0.36 -33.20 -45.91
N LEU A 7 0.30 -32.66 -47.13
CA LEU A 7 0.07 -31.23 -47.37
C LEU A 7 -1.30 -30.77 -46.85
N VAL A 8 -2.36 -31.52 -47.13
CA VAL A 8 -3.71 -31.20 -46.67
C VAL A 8 -3.79 -31.25 -45.14
N LEU A 9 -3.22 -32.27 -44.50
CA LEU A 9 -3.16 -32.36 -43.03
C LEU A 9 -2.36 -31.20 -42.41
N ALA A 10 -1.22 -30.84 -43.00
CA ALA A 10 -0.43 -29.71 -42.54
C ALA A 10 -1.19 -28.38 -42.61
N LEU A 11 -1.96 -28.16 -43.69
CA LEU A 11 -2.81 -26.97 -43.87
C LEU A 11 -3.97 -26.94 -42.87
N VAL A 12 -4.61 -28.08 -42.61
CA VAL A 12 -5.71 -28.16 -41.62
C VAL A 12 -5.18 -27.90 -40.21
N LEU A 13 -4.03 -28.46 -39.83
CA LEU A 13 -3.41 -28.25 -38.52
C LEU A 13 -2.94 -26.80 -38.32
N THR A 14 -2.35 -26.18 -39.34
CA THR A 14 -1.96 -24.76 -39.28
C THR A 14 -3.18 -23.85 -39.20
N ALA A 15 -4.23 -24.10 -39.98
CA ALA A 15 -5.48 -23.36 -39.89
C ALA A 15 -6.16 -23.49 -38.51
N PHE A 16 -6.19 -24.71 -37.95
CA PHE A 16 -6.71 -24.95 -36.61
C PHE A 16 -5.87 -24.26 -35.52
N GLY A 17 -4.54 -24.28 -35.66
CA GLY A 17 -3.62 -23.55 -34.78
C GLY A 17 -3.82 -22.05 -34.81
N LEU A 18 -3.94 -21.46 -36.00
CA LEU A 18 -4.23 -20.03 -36.19
C LEU A 18 -5.59 -19.65 -35.60
N TYR A 19 -6.63 -20.47 -35.81
CA TYR A 19 -7.94 -20.25 -35.21
C TYR A 19 -7.87 -20.25 -33.68
N ARG A 20 -7.17 -21.23 -33.09
CA ARG A 20 -7.03 -21.34 -31.63
C ARG A 20 -6.23 -20.16 -31.06
N MET A 21 -5.15 -19.74 -31.72
CA MET A 21 -4.38 -18.56 -31.30
C MET A 21 -5.23 -17.30 -31.35
N ASN A 22 -5.91 -17.04 -32.46
CA ASN A 22 -6.76 -15.85 -32.61
C ASN A 22 -7.87 -15.80 -31.56
N ARG A 23 -8.44 -16.95 -31.19
CA ARG A 23 -9.44 -17.04 -30.11
C ARG A 23 -8.84 -16.71 -28.74
N ILE A 24 -7.66 -17.24 -28.41
CA ILE A 24 -6.97 -16.94 -27.15
C ILE A 24 -6.59 -15.45 -27.10
N GLU A 25 -6.13 -14.87 -28.21
CA GLU A 25 -5.86 -13.43 -28.30
C GLU A 25 -7.12 -12.59 -28.06
N ALA A 26 -8.27 -13.00 -28.59
CA ALA A 26 -9.53 -12.31 -28.36
C ALA A 26 -9.98 -12.38 -26.88
N GLU A 27 -9.91 -13.57 -26.27
CA GLU A 27 -10.26 -13.77 -24.86
C GLU A 27 -9.30 -13.00 -23.93
N THR A 28 -8.01 -12.99 -24.22
CA THR A 28 -7.01 -12.25 -23.44
C THR A 28 -7.18 -10.74 -23.57
N ARG A 29 -7.46 -10.19 -24.77
CA ARG A 29 -7.78 -8.76 -24.95
C ARG A 29 -9.02 -8.35 -24.17
N ALA A 30 -10.09 -9.16 -24.21
CA ALA A 30 -11.32 -8.88 -23.46
C ALA A 30 -11.09 -8.86 -21.95
N LEU A 31 -10.26 -9.79 -21.43
CA LEU A 31 -9.85 -9.77 -20.02
C LEU A 31 -9.00 -8.54 -19.69
N GLN A 32 -8.07 -8.16 -20.56
CA GLN A 32 -7.24 -6.96 -20.38
C GLN A 32 -8.08 -5.67 -20.33
N GLU A 33 -9.11 -5.56 -21.17
CA GLU A 33 -10.04 -4.42 -21.12
C GLU A 33 -10.81 -4.36 -19.80
N LYS A 34 -11.30 -5.50 -19.29
CA LYS A 34 -11.96 -5.56 -17.98
C LYS A 34 -11.03 -5.13 -16.84
N ILE A 35 -9.79 -5.59 -16.87
CA ILE A 35 -8.76 -5.20 -15.89
C ILE A 35 -8.49 -3.69 -15.96
N LYS A 36 -8.29 -3.14 -17.16
CA LYS A 36 -8.09 -1.69 -17.36
C LYS A 36 -9.28 -0.88 -16.84
N GLY A 37 -10.51 -1.31 -17.13
CA GLY A 37 -11.72 -0.63 -16.67
C GLY A 37 -11.84 -0.63 -15.14
N PHE A 38 -11.49 -1.74 -14.50
CA PHE A 38 -11.42 -1.83 -13.04
C PHE A 38 -10.36 -0.90 -12.46
N ASP A 39 -9.14 -0.92 -12.99
CA ASP A 39 -8.05 -0.02 -12.56
C ASP A 39 -8.45 1.46 -12.64
N GLU A 40 -9.16 1.83 -13.69
CA GLU A 40 -9.60 3.21 -13.90
C GLU A 40 -10.72 3.62 -12.94
N ALA A 41 -11.65 2.72 -12.64
CA ALA A 41 -12.66 2.92 -11.60
C ALA A 41 -12.01 3.09 -10.21
N VAL A 42 -11.02 2.27 -9.89
CA VAL A 42 -10.24 2.37 -8.64
C VAL A 42 -9.52 3.72 -8.57
N LYS A 43 -8.92 4.21 -9.66
CA LYS A 43 -8.26 5.53 -9.69
C LYS A 43 -9.22 6.69 -9.41
N LYS A 44 -10.45 6.63 -9.91
CA LYS A 44 -11.50 7.65 -9.72
C LYS A 44 -12.14 7.64 -8.33
N THR A 45 -11.89 6.59 -7.56
CA THR A 45 -12.45 6.41 -6.23
C THR A 45 -11.78 7.39 -5.24
N PRO A 46 -12.53 7.99 -4.27
CA PRO A 46 -11.94 8.84 -3.22
C PRO A 46 -10.75 8.18 -2.55
N TYR A 47 -9.71 8.96 -2.21
CA TYR A 47 -8.44 8.44 -1.70
C TYR A 47 -8.60 7.43 -0.57
N ARG A 48 -9.49 7.70 0.41
CA ARG A 48 -9.78 6.81 1.54
C ARG A 48 -10.29 5.43 1.10
N LEU A 49 -11.20 5.40 0.12
CA LEU A 49 -11.82 4.14 -0.32
C LEU A 49 -10.88 3.38 -1.27
N ARG A 50 -10.11 4.08 -2.12
CA ARG A 50 -9.04 3.51 -2.94
C ARG A 50 -7.97 2.84 -2.07
N ARG A 51 -7.55 3.51 -1.00
CA ARG A 51 -6.55 3.00 -0.06
C ARG A 51 -7.06 1.77 0.70
N LYS A 52 -8.31 1.80 1.17
CA LYS A 52 -8.98 0.63 1.77
C LYS A 52 -9.08 -0.56 0.80
N LEU A 53 -9.42 -0.32 -0.47
CA LEU A 53 -9.48 -1.36 -1.51
C LEU A 53 -8.10 -1.98 -1.77
N ASN A 54 -7.09 -1.13 -1.94
CA ASN A 54 -5.70 -1.57 -2.14
C ASN A 54 -5.19 -2.42 -0.97
N ARG A 55 -5.62 -2.09 0.26
CA ARG A 55 -5.31 -2.86 1.47
C ARG A 55 -5.94 -4.25 1.47
N LEU A 56 -7.21 -4.37 1.06
CA LEU A 56 -7.92 -5.64 0.94
C LEU A 56 -7.30 -6.54 -0.13
N LEU A 57 -6.99 -5.97 -1.30
CA LEU A 57 -6.36 -6.70 -2.40
C LEU A 57 -4.97 -7.24 -2.03
N LEU A 58 -4.20 -6.53 -1.20
CA LEU A 58 -2.90 -7.02 -0.73
C LEU A 58 -3.02 -8.15 0.29
N LEU A 59 -4.05 -8.11 1.15
CA LEU A 59 -4.34 -9.20 2.09
C LEU A 59 -4.69 -10.50 1.38
N GLU A 60 -5.50 -10.43 0.31
CA GLU A 60 -5.87 -11.61 -0.47
C GLU A 60 -4.69 -12.25 -1.22
N ASN A 61 -3.70 -11.45 -1.62
CA ASN A 61 -2.59 -11.89 -2.47
C ASN A 61 -1.33 -12.35 -1.71
N GLY A 62 -1.36 -12.40 -0.37
CA GLY A 62 -0.34 -13.09 0.45
C GLY A 62 1.11 -12.59 0.29
N ARG A 63 1.34 -11.33 -0.06
CA ARG A 63 2.71 -10.81 -0.30
C ARG A 63 3.42 -10.42 0.99
N GLY A 64 4.35 -11.25 1.44
CA GLY A 64 5.49 -10.88 2.30
C GLY A 64 5.19 -10.58 3.79
N PRO A 65 6.23 -10.56 4.64
CA PRO A 65 6.10 -10.07 6.01
C PRO A 65 5.93 -8.55 5.96
N PHE A 66 4.70 -8.08 6.18
CA PHE A 66 4.42 -6.66 6.33
C PHE A 66 4.84 -6.21 7.73
N PRO A 67 5.57 -5.10 7.86
CA PRO A 67 5.81 -4.47 9.14
C PRO A 67 4.50 -4.20 9.89
N THR A 68 4.56 -4.23 11.21
CA THR A 68 3.42 -3.97 12.08
C THR A 68 3.71 -2.78 12.98
N VAL A 69 2.78 -1.82 12.99
CA VAL A 69 2.76 -0.72 13.96
C VAL A 69 1.82 -1.10 15.08
N THR A 70 2.35 -1.20 16.31
CA THR A 70 1.57 -1.50 17.51
C THR A 70 1.47 -0.26 18.39
N PHE A 71 0.26 0.02 18.89
CA PHE A 71 -0.03 1.16 19.75
C PHE A 71 -0.21 0.66 21.19
N ALA A 72 0.84 0.74 22.01
CA ALA A 72 0.95 -0.04 23.25
C ALA A 72 -0.18 0.24 24.25
N LYS A 73 -0.53 1.51 24.50
CA LYS A 73 -1.66 1.92 25.35
C LYS A 73 -3.00 1.35 24.90
N SER A 74 -3.21 1.22 23.59
CA SER A 74 -4.49 0.75 23.02
C SER A 74 -4.54 -0.77 22.82
N GLY A 75 -3.39 -1.44 22.80
CA GLY A 75 -3.24 -2.84 22.40
C GLY A 75 -3.59 -3.13 20.94
N LYS A 76 -3.91 -2.10 20.13
CA LYS A 76 -4.21 -2.26 18.70
C LYS A 76 -2.93 -2.30 17.88
N SER A 77 -2.95 -3.11 16.84
CA SER A 77 -1.86 -3.22 15.87
C SER A 77 -2.40 -3.13 14.45
N ALA A 78 -1.61 -2.54 13.57
CA ALA A 78 -1.94 -2.38 12.17
C ALA A 78 -0.75 -2.74 11.28
N ARG A 79 -1.04 -3.45 10.19
CA ARG A 79 -0.04 -3.79 9.18
C ARG A 79 0.25 -2.59 8.28
N VAL A 80 1.52 -2.42 7.96
CA VAL A 80 2.04 -1.46 6.98
C VAL A 80 2.04 -2.14 5.63
N PHE A 81 1.14 -1.74 4.74
CA PHE A 81 1.00 -2.39 3.43
C PHE A 81 1.89 -1.74 2.39
N PHE A 82 2.18 -0.46 2.56
CA PHE A 82 2.99 0.30 1.63
C PHE A 82 4.13 1.03 2.37
N PRO A 83 5.37 0.97 1.85
CA PRO A 83 6.52 1.58 2.52
C PRO A 83 6.46 3.11 2.60
N TRP A 84 5.62 3.75 1.79
CA TRP A 84 5.41 5.21 1.83
C TRP A 84 4.31 5.65 2.81
N GLU A 85 3.57 4.72 3.42
CA GLU A 85 2.54 5.05 4.39
C GLU A 85 3.12 5.61 5.67
N THR A 86 2.52 6.69 6.14
CA THR A 86 2.87 7.29 7.41
C THR A 86 2.08 6.63 8.53
N ILE A 87 2.66 6.61 9.73
CA ILE A 87 2.01 6.05 10.92
C ILE A 87 0.68 6.76 11.19
N PHE A 88 0.62 8.08 10.97
CA PHE A 88 -0.61 8.86 11.07
C PHE A 88 -1.71 8.35 10.12
N ALA A 89 -1.34 8.12 8.87
CA ALA A 89 -2.30 7.68 7.85
C ALA A 89 -2.82 6.27 8.15
N ILE A 90 -2.01 5.39 8.75
CA ILE A 90 -2.43 4.06 9.22
C ILE A 90 -3.35 4.19 10.43
N ALA A 91 -2.97 5.00 11.41
CA ALA A 91 -3.75 5.23 12.63
C ALA A 91 -5.14 5.80 12.34
N GLN A 92 -5.24 6.70 11.36
CA GLN A 92 -6.52 7.29 10.94
C GLN A 92 -7.46 6.27 10.29
N GLU A 93 -6.92 5.33 9.51
CA GLU A 93 -7.71 4.28 8.87
C GLU A 93 -8.23 3.24 9.86
N GLU A 94 -7.42 2.95 10.87
CA GLU A 94 -7.73 1.96 11.90
C GLU A 94 -8.49 2.57 13.09
N GLY A 95 -8.80 3.87 13.02
CA GLY A 95 -9.53 4.59 14.07
C GLY A 95 -8.80 4.54 15.41
N MET A 96 -7.49 4.76 15.39
CA MET A 96 -6.64 4.69 16.59
C MET A 96 -6.57 6.01 17.39
N GLY A 97 -7.22 7.07 16.91
CA GLY A 97 -7.39 8.32 17.69
C GLY A 97 -6.26 9.33 17.57
N LEU A 98 -5.33 9.16 16.62
CA LEU A 98 -4.34 10.19 16.32
C LEU A 98 -5.00 11.39 15.63
N THR A 99 -4.74 12.59 16.16
CA THR A 99 -5.30 13.83 15.64
C THR A 99 -4.22 14.69 14.97
N GLY A 100 -4.63 15.51 14.00
CA GLY A 100 -3.74 16.39 13.27
C GLY A 100 -4.54 17.40 12.46
N THR A 101 -4.47 18.68 12.82
CA THR A 101 -5.21 19.76 12.14
C THR A 101 -4.57 20.17 10.81
N CYS A 102 -3.27 19.91 10.64
CA CYS A 102 -2.55 20.16 9.38
C CYS A 102 -2.67 19.00 8.38
N GLU A 103 -3.54 18.01 8.64
CA GLU A 103 -3.76 16.83 7.77
C GLU A 103 -2.50 16.04 7.40
N GLY A 104 -1.43 16.19 8.17
CA GLY A 104 -0.16 15.49 7.96
C GLY A 104 0.93 16.31 7.28
N ASN A 105 0.73 17.61 7.09
CA ASN A 105 1.76 18.50 6.50
C ASN A 105 3.01 18.66 7.38
N GLY A 106 2.91 18.36 8.68
CA GLY A 106 4.06 18.43 9.58
C GLY A 106 4.24 19.79 10.26
N ASP A 107 3.17 20.60 10.36
CA ASP A 107 3.25 21.98 10.89
C ASP A 107 2.59 22.18 12.27
N CYS A 108 1.73 21.23 12.71
CA CYS A 108 0.91 21.42 13.93
C CYS A 108 1.40 20.69 15.18
N GLY A 109 2.23 19.65 15.03
CA GLY A 109 2.73 18.83 16.16
C GLY A 109 1.71 17.92 16.87
N LEU A 110 0.40 18.05 16.62
CA LEU A 110 -0.64 17.26 17.31
C LEU A 110 -0.54 15.75 17.10
N CYS A 111 0.06 15.33 15.99
CA CYS A 111 0.28 13.93 15.66
C CYS A 111 1.53 13.32 16.33
N ALA A 112 2.08 13.97 17.36
CA ALA A 112 3.26 13.53 18.07
C ALA A 112 3.02 12.19 18.78
N ILE A 113 3.98 11.27 18.60
CA ILE A 113 3.99 9.94 19.18
C ILE A 113 5.32 9.70 19.88
N LYS A 114 5.28 8.85 20.89
CA LYS A 114 6.47 8.33 21.57
C LYS A 114 6.82 6.99 20.94
N ILE A 115 8.09 6.78 20.65
CA ILE A 115 8.57 5.46 20.24
C ILE A 115 8.83 4.63 21.51
N VAL A 116 8.26 3.44 21.56
CA VAL A 116 8.47 2.48 22.66
C VAL A 116 9.57 1.48 22.28
N SER A 117 9.57 1.00 21.03
CA SER A 117 10.62 0.13 20.47
C SER A 117 10.62 0.17 18.95
N GLY A 118 11.76 -0.14 18.31
CA GLY A 118 11.88 -0.20 16.84
C GLY A 118 12.13 1.16 16.19
N GLU A 119 12.84 2.07 16.88
CA GLU A 119 13.19 3.38 16.34
C GLU A 119 14.08 3.28 15.10
N GLU A 120 14.95 2.28 15.05
CA GLU A 120 15.79 1.92 13.92
C GLU A 120 15.00 1.55 12.66
N HIS A 121 13.73 1.19 12.82
CA HIS A 121 12.81 0.86 11.74
C HIS A 121 11.99 2.07 11.25
N LEU A 122 12.33 3.28 11.69
CA LEU A 122 11.70 4.50 11.19
C LEU A 122 12.51 5.18 10.10
N SER A 123 11.78 5.86 9.23
CA SER A 123 12.38 6.85 8.35
C SER A 123 13.15 7.91 9.16
N PRO A 124 14.29 8.39 8.63
CA PRO A 124 15.04 9.47 9.25
C PRO A 124 14.16 10.69 9.54
N THR A 125 14.45 11.38 10.64
CA THR A 125 13.81 12.64 10.99
C THR A 125 14.26 13.73 10.02
N SER A 126 13.33 14.56 9.54
CA SER A 126 13.69 15.72 8.71
C SER A 126 14.09 16.90 9.60
N ARG A 127 14.82 17.87 9.02
CA ARG A 127 15.20 19.08 9.76
C ARG A 127 13.99 19.89 10.19
N GLU A 128 12.99 19.99 9.32
CA GLU A 128 11.73 20.69 9.58
C GLU A 128 10.94 20.01 10.71
N GLU A 129 10.92 18.67 10.71
CA GLU A 129 10.35 17.87 11.80
C GLU A 129 11.07 18.20 13.12
N GLU A 130 12.40 18.13 13.16
CA GLU A 130 13.18 18.46 14.36
C GLU A 130 12.96 19.89 14.85
N ASP A 131 12.99 20.87 13.94
CA ASP A 131 12.84 22.29 14.28
C ASP A 131 11.44 22.55 14.86
N LEU A 132 10.40 21.93 14.31
CA LEU A 132 9.06 22.01 14.87
C LEU A 132 8.97 21.33 16.24
N MET A 133 9.52 20.12 16.40
CA MET A 133 9.48 19.41 17.68
C MET A 133 10.19 20.20 18.79
N LYS A 134 11.32 20.86 18.46
CA LYS A 134 12.03 21.76 19.37
C LYS A 134 11.17 22.99 19.71
N LYS A 135 10.58 23.64 18.70
CA LYS A 135 9.73 24.82 18.87
C LYS A 135 8.51 24.54 19.75
N LEU A 136 7.95 23.34 19.67
CA LEU A 136 6.79 22.91 20.45
C LEU A 136 7.17 22.23 21.78
N GLU A 137 8.46 22.19 22.13
CA GLU A 137 8.97 21.59 23.36
C GLU A 137 8.47 20.15 23.59
N LEU A 138 8.39 19.36 22.51
CA LEU A 138 7.93 17.98 22.61
C LEU A 138 8.93 17.12 23.40
N PRO A 139 8.47 16.05 24.08
CA PRO A 139 9.34 15.17 24.84
C PRO A 139 10.50 14.63 24.00
N PRO A 140 11.69 14.41 24.60
CA PRO A 140 12.82 13.81 23.90
C PRO A 140 12.45 12.41 23.39
N GLY A 141 12.86 12.08 22.17
CA GLY A 141 12.51 10.84 21.50
C GLY A 141 11.07 10.79 20.95
N ALA A 142 10.35 11.93 20.97
CA ALA A 142 9.11 12.06 20.22
C ALA A 142 9.37 12.10 18.71
N ARG A 143 8.38 11.66 17.95
CA ARG A 143 8.32 11.80 16.48
C ARG A 143 6.97 12.29 16.04
N LEU A 144 6.90 12.93 14.87
CA LEU A 144 5.64 13.25 14.24
C LEU A 144 5.17 12.04 13.43
N SER A 145 4.07 11.41 13.85
CA SER A 145 3.55 10.21 13.18
C SER A 145 3.17 10.47 11.71
N CYS A 146 2.90 11.72 11.32
CA CYS A 146 2.64 12.09 9.93
C CYS A 146 3.88 12.18 9.05
N GLN A 147 5.07 12.35 9.64
CA GLN A 147 6.36 12.35 8.94
C GLN A 147 7.10 11.02 9.09
N SER A 148 6.66 10.17 10.02
CA SER A 148 7.27 8.87 10.32
C SER A 148 6.69 7.75 9.47
N ARG A 149 7.55 6.99 8.81
CA ARG A 149 7.22 5.77 8.05
C ARG A 149 7.95 4.57 8.64
N ALA A 150 7.26 3.46 8.79
CA ALA A 150 7.82 2.23 9.36
C ALA A 150 8.31 1.30 8.24
N THR A 151 9.57 0.88 8.32
CA THR A 151 10.20 -0.12 7.43
C THR A 151 10.31 -1.50 8.07
N GLY A 152 10.03 -1.61 9.37
CA GLY A 152 10.03 -2.82 10.19
C GLY A 152 9.06 -2.69 11.35
N ASP A 153 8.93 -3.74 12.16
CA ASP A 153 7.99 -3.75 13.29
C ASP A 153 8.36 -2.67 14.30
N ILE A 154 7.34 -1.93 14.75
CA ILE A 154 7.51 -0.81 15.66
C ILE A 154 6.39 -0.77 16.69
N VAL A 155 6.74 -0.37 17.91
CA VAL A 155 5.77 -0.10 18.97
C VAL A 155 5.84 1.38 19.30
N VAL A 156 4.69 2.03 19.26
CA VAL A 156 4.54 3.48 19.50
C VAL A 156 3.43 3.72 20.51
N ASP A 157 3.43 4.90 21.10
CA ASP A 157 2.40 5.36 22.03
C ASP A 157 2.00 6.81 21.78
N PHE A 158 0.78 7.14 22.18
CA PHE A 158 0.31 8.52 22.18
C PHE A 158 1.00 9.30 23.30
N ILE A 159 1.51 10.50 22.97
CA ILE A 159 2.08 11.45 23.94
C ILE A 159 0.97 12.19 24.70
N GLN A 160 -0.21 12.27 24.10
CA GLN A 160 -1.42 12.87 24.69
C GLN A 160 -1.94 12.06 25.88
#